data_AF-M1I8M8-F1
#
_entry.id   AF-M1I8M8-F1
#
_cell.length_a   1.000
_cell.length_b   1.000
_cell.length_c   1.000
_cell.angle_alpha   90.00
_cell.angle_beta   90.00
_cell.angle_gamma   90.00
#
_symmetry.space_group_name_H-M   'P 1'
#
loop_
_entity.id
_entity.type
_entity.pdbx_description
1 polymer ?
#
loop_
_entity_poly.entity_id
_entity_poly.type
_entity_poly.pdbx_seq_one_letter_code
_entity_poly.pdbx_strand_id
1 'polypeptide(L)'
;MSRPQTKWNCGLCGKPIYWDELFTFMSNKAVVHYTCFKEKASSTSKVDKDVMKVILDSLEDELNKIVVYKQRLSKVNDEEIKKVLDQTEKDAEKNAALFTRLVEKMSNVLG
;
A
#
# COMPACT_ATOMS: atom_id res chain seq x y z
N MET A 1 18.21 -17.51 3.50
CA MET A 1 16.88 -17.83 2.95
C MET A 1 16.54 -16.75 1.93
N SER A 2 16.04 -17.11 0.74
CA SER A 2 15.65 -16.16 -0.31
C SER A 2 14.35 -15.42 0.09
N ARG A 3 14.30 -14.09 -0.07
CA ARG A 3 13.05 -13.32 0.11
C ARG A 3 12.03 -13.79 -0.93
N PRO A 4 10.80 -14.16 -0.53
CA PRO A 4 9.78 -14.60 -1.49
C PRO A 4 9.33 -13.40 -2.34
N GLN A 5 9.61 -13.49 -3.64
CA GLN A 5 9.25 -12.46 -4.62
C GLN A 5 7.76 -12.55 -4.99
N THR A 6 7.13 -11.42 -5.23
CA THR A 6 5.80 -11.36 -5.86
C THR A 6 5.90 -11.59 -7.37
N LYS A 7 4.74 -11.64 -8.05
CA LYS A 7 4.70 -11.66 -9.53
C LYS A 7 4.89 -10.28 -10.17
N TRP A 8 4.98 -9.21 -9.38
CA TRP A 8 4.98 -7.83 -9.87
C TRP A 8 6.37 -7.21 -9.81
N ASN A 9 6.63 -6.35 -10.79
CA ASN A 9 7.72 -5.40 -10.76
C ASN A 9 7.13 -4.01 -10.52
N CYS A 10 7.87 -3.17 -9.78
CA CYS A 10 7.46 -1.81 -9.48
C CYS A 10 7.39 -0.97 -10.75
N GLY A 11 6.21 -0.40 -11.02
CA GLY A 11 5.99 0.47 -12.18
C GLY A 11 6.76 1.80 -12.17
N LEU A 12 7.46 2.14 -11.08
CA LEU A 12 8.28 3.34 -10.97
C LEU A 12 9.78 3.05 -11.13
N CYS A 13 10.31 2.04 -10.44
CA CYS A 13 11.75 1.75 -10.43
C CYS A 13 12.15 0.50 -11.25
N GLY A 14 11.17 -0.26 -11.76
CA GLY A 14 11.38 -1.48 -12.54
C GLY A 14 11.85 -2.70 -11.75
N LYS A 15 12.19 -2.54 -10.46
CA LYS A 15 12.69 -3.64 -9.60
C LYS A 15 11.56 -4.57 -9.16
N PRO A 16 11.86 -5.85 -8.88
CA PRO A 16 10.90 -6.77 -8.28
C PRO A 16 10.33 -6.24 -6.95
N ILE A 17 9.07 -6.56 -6.69
CA ILE A 17 8.42 -6.36 -5.39
C ILE A 17 8.45 -7.67 -4.62
N TYR A 18 8.83 -7.64 -3.35
CA TYR A 18 8.83 -8.79 -2.44
C TYR A 18 7.63 -8.75 -1.48
N TRP A 19 7.18 -9.91 -0.99
CA TRP A 19 6.00 -10.01 -0.12
C TRP A 19 6.15 -9.33 1.24
N ASP A 20 7.39 -9.07 1.66
CA ASP A 20 7.74 -8.35 2.88
C ASP A 20 7.95 -6.84 2.64
N GLU A 21 7.65 -6.34 1.44
CA GLU A 21 7.66 -4.91 1.11
C GLU A 21 6.24 -4.36 1.08
N LEU A 22 6.07 -3.11 1.50
CA LEU A 22 4.82 -2.39 1.28
C LEU A 22 4.74 -1.97 -0.19
N PHE A 23 3.59 -2.23 -0.80
CA PHE A 23 3.28 -1.82 -2.17
C PHE A 23 1.82 -1.41 -2.28
N THR A 24 1.50 -0.64 -3.32
CA THR A 24 0.13 -0.22 -3.63
C THR A 24 -0.20 -0.34 -5.11
N PHE A 25 -1.49 -0.38 -5.42
CA PHE A 25 -2.03 -0.43 -6.78
C PHE A 25 -2.47 0.95 -7.23
N MET A 26 -1.78 1.47 -8.24
CA MET A 26 -2.10 2.73 -8.88
C MET A 26 -3.29 2.60 -9.83
N SER A 27 -3.99 3.71 -10.11
CA SER A 27 -5.17 3.74 -10.99
C SER A 27 -4.85 3.33 -12.44
N ASN A 28 -3.62 3.51 -12.89
CA ASN A 28 -3.12 3.05 -14.19
C ASN A 28 -2.78 1.54 -14.22
N LYS A 29 -3.20 0.77 -13.20
CA LYS A 29 -2.92 -0.67 -13.01
C LYS A 29 -1.47 -1.02 -12.71
N ALA A 30 -0.58 -0.03 -12.52
CA ALA A 30 0.77 -0.30 -12.06
C ALA A 30 0.76 -0.70 -10.58
N VAL A 31 1.59 -1.67 -10.22
CA VAL A 31 1.92 -1.98 -8.82
C VAL A 31 3.24 -1.33 -8.51
N VAL A 32 3.35 -0.64 -7.38
CA VAL A 32 4.55 0.14 -7.05
C VAL A 32 4.93 -0.08 -5.60
N HIS A 33 6.23 -0.08 -5.32
CA HIS A 33 6.73 0.04 -3.95
C HIS A 33 6.14 1.30 -3.32
N TYR A 34 5.64 1.18 -2.09
CA TYR A 34 5.14 2.34 -1.36
C TYR A 34 6.26 3.38 -1.16
N THR A 35 7.50 2.96 -0.97
CA THR A 35 8.65 3.88 -0.86
C THR A 35 8.87 4.71 -2.13
N CYS A 36 8.87 4.07 -3.31
CA CYS A 36 8.96 4.77 -4.60
C CYS A 36 7.77 5.72 -4.81
N PHE A 37 6.56 5.27 -4.43
CA PHE A 37 5.35 6.07 -4.51
C PHE A 37 5.43 7.31 -3.60
N LYS A 38 5.85 7.13 -2.34
CA LYS A 38 6.05 8.18 -1.34
C LYS A 38 7.06 9.22 -1.82
N GLU A 39 8.20 8.79 -2.33
CA GLU A 39 9.26 9.67 -2.84
C GLU A 39 8.79 10.51 -4.04
N LYS A 40 8.16 9.87 -5.03
CA LYS A 40 7.66 10.56 -6.22
C LYS A 40 6.48 11.48 -5.88
N ALA A 41 5.56 11.07 -5.02
CA ALA A 41 4.45 11.91 -4.57
C ALA A 41 4.94 13.14 -3.79
N SER A 42 5.94 12.98 -2.92
CA SER A 42 6.51 14.07 -2.13
C SER A 42 7.25 15.10 -2.99
N SER A 43 7.97 14.65 -4.03
CA SER A 43 8.70 15.54 -4.95
C SER A 43 7.80 16.22 -5.98
N THR A 44 6.61 15.67 -6.25
CA THR A 44 5.65 16.20 -7.24
C THR A 44 4.33 16.67 -6.62
N SER A 45 4.35 16.97 -5.31
CA SER A 45 3.16 17.38 -4.57
C SER A 45 2.55 18.67 -5.12
N LYS A 46 1.22 18.69 -5.26
CA LYS A 46 0.40 19.86 -5.60
C LYS A 46 -0.13 20.59 -4.36
N VAL A 47 0.05 20.00 -3.19
CA VAL A 47 -0.36 20.53 -1.89
C VAL A 47 0.87 20.74 -1.01
N ASP A 48 0.66 21.43 0.11
CA ASP A 48 1.70 21.61 1.12
C ASP A 48 2.33 20.27 1.56
N LYS A 49 3.62 20.30 1.90
CA LYS A 49 4.39 19.10 2.23
C LYS A 49 3.87 18.40 3.48
N ASP A 50 3.45 19.15 4.49
CA ASP A 50 2.93 18.56 5.73
C ASP A 50 1.56 17.93 5.48
N VAL A 51 0.74 18.55 4.62
CA VAL A 51 -0.54 17.96 4.18
C VAL A 51 -0.32 16.68 3.38
N MET A 52 0.61 16.65 2.43
CA MET A 52 0.95 15.44 1.69
C MET A 52 1.47 14.33 2.61
N LYS A 53 2.31 14.70 3.59
CA LYS A 53 2.83 13.78 4.59
C LYS A 53 1.72 13.10 5.38
N VAL A 54 0.69 13.84 5.81
CA VAL A 54 -0.47 13.24 6.51
C VAL A 54 -1.16 12.17 5.66
N ILE A 55 -1.36 12.43 4.37
CA ILE A 55 -2.00 11.48 3.46
C ILE A 55 -1.13 10.23 3.26
N LEU A 56 0.18 10.43 3.07
CA LEU A 56 1.14 9.34 2.90
C LEU A 56 1.27 8.48 4.16
N ASP A 57 1.40 9.11 5.34
CA ASP A 57 1.47 8.39 6.62
C ASP A 57 0.15 7.60 6.86
N SER A 58 -1.01 8.16 6.50
CA SER A 58 -2.29 7.44 6.57
C SER A 58 -2.34 6.22 5.62
N LEU A 59 -1.79 6.34 4.42
CA LEU A 59 -1.66 5.22 3.48
C LEU A 59 -0.73 4.13 4.05
N GLU A 60 0.42 4.53 4.60
CA GLU A 60 1.40 3.63 5.22
C GLU A 60 0.77 2.82 6.35
N ASP A 61 -0.03 3.46 7.20
CA ASP A 61 -0.74 2.80 8.30
C ASP A 61 -1.71 1.74 7.79
N GLU A 62 -2.50 2.02 6.75
CA GLU A 62 -3.41 1.03 6.16
C GLU A 62 -2.65 -0.14 5.52
N LEU A 63 -1.55 0.14 4.81
CA LEU A 63 -0.69 -0.90 4.23
C LEU A 63 -0.07 -1.81 5.31
N ASN A 64 0.38 -1.22 6.43
CA ASN A 64 0.88 -1.98 7.57
C ASN A 64 -0.22 -2.82 8.23
N LYS A 65 -1.43 -2.28 8.39
CA LYS A 65 -2.58 -3.04 8.92
C LYS A 65 -2.86 -4.28 8.07
N ILE A 66 -2.84 -4.17 6.74
CA ILE A 66 -3.02 -5.30 5.82
C ILE A 66 -2.00 -6.42 6.11
N VAL A 67 -0.71 -6.07 6.21
CA VAL A 67 0.36 -7.03 6.53
C VAL A 67 0.11 -7.70 7.87
N VAL A 68 -0.22 -6.91 8.90
CA VAL A 68 -0.50 -7.40 10.25
C VAL A 68 -1.71 -8.34 10.27
N TYR A 69 -2.80 -8.00 9.57
CA TYR A 69 -3.98 -8.85 9.51
C TYR A 69 -3.72 -10.16 8.76
N LYS A 70 -3.01 -10.13 7.64
CA LYS A 70 -2.59 -11.36 6.91
C LYS A 70 -1.74 -12.28 7.79
N GLN A 71 -0.80 -11.73 8.57
CA GLN A 71 0.01 -12.50 9.53
C GLN A 71 -0.79 -13.06 10.71
N ARG A 72 -1.87 -12.38 11.13
CA ARG A 72 -2.75 -12.85 12.20
C ARG A 72 -3.72 -13.93 11.70
N LEU A 73 -4.29 -13.74 10.51
CA LEU A 73 -5.17 -14.71 9.85
C LEU A 73 -4.51 -16.08 9.69
N SER A 74 -3.20 -16.12 9.40
CA SER A 74 -2.46 -17.39 9.29
C SER A 74 -2.28 -18.15 10.62
N LYS A 75 -2.61 -17.52 11.76
CA LYS A 75 -2.47 -18.10 13.12
C LYS A 75 -3.81 -18.42 13.78
N VAL A 76 -4.91 -17.86 13.28
CA VAL A 76 -6.24 -18.08 13.85
C VAL A 76 -6.84 -19.34 13.23
N ASN A 77 -7.37 -20.24 14.05
CA ASN A 77 -8.08 -21.44 13.60
C ASN A 77 -9.61 -21.33 13.75
N ASP A 78 -10.08 -20.40 14.57
CA ASP A 78 -11.50 -20.13 14.79
C ASP A 78 -12.12 -19.43 13.58
N GLU A 79 -13.17 -20.02 13.01
CA GLU A 79 -13.80 -19.54 11.77
C GLU A 79 -14.58 -18.24 11.93
N GLU A 80 -15.14 -17.97 13.10
CA GLU A 80 -15.85 -16.72 13.37
C GLU A 80 -14.85 -15.55 13.45
N ILE A 81 -13.76 -15.75 14.19
CA ILE A 81 -12.68 -14.76 14.30
C ILE A 81 -12.01 -14.54 12.94
N LYS A 82 -11.76 -15.60 12.16
CA LYS A 82 -11.23 -15.49 10.79
C LYS A 82 -12.10 -14.60 9.91
N LYS A 83 -13.42 -14.78 9.92
CA LYS A 83 -14.35 -13.98 9.10
C LYS A 83 -14.24 -12.48 9.43
N VAL A 84 -14.18 -12.14 10.72
CA VAL A 84 -14.04 -10.74 11.14
C VAL A 84 -12.69 -10.16 10.72
N LEU A 85 -11.60 -10.90 10.91
CA LEU A 85 -10.26 -10.45 10.52
C LEU A 85 -10.11 -10.31 9.00
N ASP A 86 -10.67 -11.24 8.21
CA ASP A 86 -10.68 -11.18 6.75
C ASP A 86 -11.46 -9.96 6.25
N GLN A 87 -12.63 -9.67 6.84
CA GLN A 87 -13.39 -8.48 6.51
C GLN A 87 -12.63 -7.19 6.88
N THR A 88 -11.99 -7.17 8.06
CA THR A 88 -11.19 -6.02 8.51
C THR A 88 -9.99 -5.78 7.60
N GLU A 89 -9.36 -6.85 7.11
CA GLU A 89 -8.26 -6.78 6.16
C GLU A 89 -8.71 -6.20 4.82
N LYS A 90 -9.84 -6.66 4.27
CA LYS A 90 -10.46 -6.11 3.06
C LYS A 90 -10.82 -4.64 3.20
N ASP A 91 -11.26 -4.21 4.38
CA ASP A 91 -11.58 -2.80 4.63
C ASP A 91 -10.32 -1.94 4.68
N ALA A 92 -9.22 -2.45 5.24
CA ALA A 92 -7.90 -1.79 5.14
C ALA A 92 -7.41 -1.71 3.68
N GLU A 93 -7.61 -2.75 2.86
CA GLU A 93 -7.31 -2.72 1.41
C GLU A 93 -8.12 -1.62 0.69
N LYS A 94 -9.41 -1.47 1.00
CA LYS A 94 -10.24 -0.38 0.44
C LYS A 94 -9.73 1.00 0.86
N ASN A 95 -9.38 1.18 2.14
CA ASN A 95 -8.84 2.44 2.65
C ASN A 95 -7.51 2.79 1.99
N ALA A 96 -6.60 1.82 1.87
CA ALA A 96 -5.33 2.00 1.16
C ALA A 96 -5.55 2.42 -0.30
N ALA A 97 -6.54 1.84 -0.99
CA ALA A 97 -6.90 2.24 -2.35
C ALA A 97 -7.44 3.68 -2.41
N LEU A 98 -8.24 4.10 -1.43
CA LEU A 98 -8.74 5.48 -1.33
C LEU A 98 -7.59 6.47 -1.14
N PHE A 99 -6.68 6.20 -0.20
CA PHE A 99 -5.53 7.08 0.04
C PHE A 99 -4.57 7.10 -1.15
N THR A 100 -4.34 5.96 -1.81
CA THR A 100 -3.52 5.91 -3.04
C THR A 100 -4.09 6.83 -4.12
N ARG A 101 -5.40 6.77 -4.39
CA ARG A 101 -6.07 7.66 -5.34
C ARG A 101 -6.01 9.13 -4.92
N LEU A 102 -6.09 9.40 -3.61
CA LEU A 102 -5.96 10.76 -3.10
C LEU A 102 -4.55 11.30 -3.34
N VAL A 103 -3.50 10.52 -3.07
CA VAL A 103 -2.12 10.89 -3.39
C VAL A 103 -1.93 11.12 -4.89
N GLU A 104 -2.49 10.26 -5.74
CA GLU A 104 -2.46 10.44 -7.20
C GLU A 104 -3.10 11.76 -7.64
N LYS A 105 -4.23 12.13 -7.03
CA LYS A 105 -4.90 13.41 -7.31
C LYS A 105 -4.09 14.62 -6.84
N MET A 106 -3.43 14.49 -5.68
CA MET A 106 -2.68 15.57 -5.02
C MET A 106 -1.19 15.64 -5.41
N SER A 107 -0.74 14.82 -6.35
CA SER A 107 0.63 14.84 -6.88
C SER A 107 0.64 14.60 -8.39
N ASN A 108 1.82 14.58 -9.02
CA ASN A 108 2.00 14.13 -10.41
C ASN A 108 2.69 12.77 -10.46
N VAL A 109 2.39 11.87 -9.53
CA VAL A 109 2.99 10.52 -9.48
C VAL A 109 2.70 9.66 -10.72
N LEU A 110 1.60 9.94 -11.42
CA LEU A 110 1.19 9.27 -12.67
C LEU A 110 1.91 9.82 -13.92
N GLY A 111 2.53 10.99 -13.82
CA GLY A 111 3.21 11.67 -14.93
C GLY A 111 4.62 11.21 -15.18
#